data_AF-A0A0M2R915-F1
#
_entry.id   AF-A0A0M2R915-F1
#
_cell.length_a   1.000
_cell.length_b   1.000
_cell.length_c   1.000
_cell.angle_alpha   90.00
_cell.angle_beta   90.00
_cell.angle_gamma   90.00
#
_symmetry.space_group_name_H-M   'P 1'
#
loop_
_entity.id
_entity.type
_entity.pdbx_description
1 polymer ?
#
loop_
_entity_poly.entity_id
_entity_poly.type
_entity_poly.pdbx_seq_one_letter_code
_entity_poly.pdbx_strand_id
1 'polypeptide(L)' 'MTKKGKSATVWRQPDGEPLSCLEKIKVLNENLEEIRELSQDALEDAVLMGGDENQLREVLRAIVDDLVNPYASKKH' A
#
# COMPACT_ATOMS: atom_id res chain seq x y z
N MET A 1 -12.05 9.33 -23.16
CA MET A 1 -11.79 8.45 -21.99
C MET A 1 -10.28 8.32 -21.84
N THR A 2 -9.69 9.13 -20.97
CA THR A 2 -8.24 9.20 -20.76
C THR A 2 -7.74 7.92 -20.11
N LYS A 3 -6.91 7.15 -20.82
CA LYS A 3 -6.16 6.02 -20.28
C LYS A 3 -5.32 6.53 -19.10
N LYS A 4 -5.72 6.22 -17.86
CA LYS A 4 -4.87 6.42 -16.69
C LYS A 4 -3.68 5.47 -16.85
N GLY A 5 -2.54 5.99 -17.27
CA GLY A 5 -1.29 5.22 -17.26
C GLY A 5 -1.03 4.79 -15.83
N LYS A 6 -1.03 3.48 -15.56
CA LYS A 6 -0.53 2.94 -14.29
C LYS A 6 0.94 3.37 -14.20
N SER A 7 1.24 4.42 -13.43
CA SER A 7 2.62 4.71 -13.03
C SER A 7 3.05 3.55 -12.15
N ALA A 8 3.82 2.61 -12.71
CA ALA A 8 4.37 1.50 -11.93
C ALA A 8 5.26 2.10 -10.84
N THR A 9 4.99 1.75 -9.57
CA THR A 9 5.83 2.14 -8.44
C THR A 9 7.24 1.62 -8.70
N VAL A 10 8.23 2.51 -8.68
CA VAL A 10 9.65 2.11 -8.72
C VAL A 10 10.06 1.72 -7.31
N TRP A 11 10.11 0.42 -7.05
CA TRP A 11 10.61 -0.13 -5.80
C TRP A 11 12.12 0.08 -5.69
N ARG A 12 12.58 0.50 -4.51
CA ARG A 12 13.99 0.79 -4.24
C ARG A 12 14.51 -0.09 -3.10
N GLN A 13 15.78 -0.41 -3.20
CA GLN A 13 16.56 -1.05 -2.15
C GLN A 13 16.89 -0.04 -1.03
N PRO A 14 17.34 -0.50 0.15
CA PRO A 14 17.74 0.39 1.25
C PRO A 14 18.87 1.38 0.91
N ASP A 15 19.71 1.05 -0.07
CA ASP A 15 20.77 1.92 -0.60
C ASP A 15 20.25 2.96 -1.62
N GLY A 16 18.96 2.92 -1.97
CA GLY A 16 18.31 3.83 -2.91
C GLY A 16 18.27 3.33 -4.36
N GLU A 17 19.01 2.27 -4.68
CA GLU A 17 19.05 1.71 -6.03
C GLU A 17 17.72 1.02 -6.39
N PRO A 18 17.27 1.07 -7.65
CA PRO A 18 16.06 0.37 -8.07
C PRO A 18 16.15 -1.14 -7.84
N LEU A 19 15.05 -1.73 -7.39
CA LEU A 19 14.92 -3.19 -7.32
C LEU A 19 14.89 -3.74 -8.76
N SER A 20 15.86 -4.58 -9.12
CA SER A 20 16.02 -5.06 -10.50
C SER A 20 15.34 -6.40 -10.80
N CYS A 21 15.00 -7.17 -9.77
CA CYS A 21 14.39 -8.49 -9.92
C CYS A 21 12.89 -8.36 -10.23
N LEU A 22 12.50 -8.73 -11.45
CA LEU A 22 11.12 -8.63 -11.94
C LEU A 22 10.13 -9.41 -11.07
N GLU A 23 10.49 -10.63 -10.63
CA GLU A 23 9.62 -11.44 -9.76
C GLU A 23 9.35 -10.76 -8.41
N LYS A 24 10.36 -10.12 -7.81
CA LYS A 24 10.15 -9.36 -6.56
C LYS A 24 9.24 -8.16 -6.80
N ILE A 25 9.44 -7.42 -7.90
CA ILE A 25 8.59 -6.28 -8.26
C ILE A 25 7.14 -6.73 -8.48
N LYS A 26 6.94 -7.88 -9.14
CA LYS A 26 5.62 -8.45 -9.37
C LYS A 26 4.90 -8.72 -8.05
N VAL A 27 5.53 -9.46 -7.13
CA VAL A 27 4.96 -9.76 -5.81
C VAL A 27 4.63 -8.48 -5.04
N LEU A 28 5.51 -7.48 -5.07
CA LEU A 28 5.25 -6.20 -4.40
C LEU A 28 4.06 -5.44 -5.00
N ASN A 29 3.86 -5.52 -6.32
CA ASN A 29 2.71 -4.92 -6.97
C ASN A 29 1.41 -5.68 -6.67
N GLU A 30 1.44 -7.01 -6.62
CA GLU A 30 0.31 -7.85 -6.21
C GLU A 30 -0.11 -7.52 -4.77
N ASN A 31 0.84 -7.41 -3.84
CA ASN A 31 0.55 -6.98 -2.46
C ASN A 31 -0.13 -5.61 -2.39
N LEU A 32 0.30 -4.63 -3.21
CA LEU A 32 -0.34 -3.30 -3.26
C LEU A 32 -1.75 -3.34 -3.85
N GLU A 33 -2.01 -4.25 -4.78
CA GLU A 33 -3.33 -4.47 -5.35
C GLU A 33 -4.26 -5.08 -4.30
N GLU A 34 -3.82 -6.12 -3.59
CA GLU A 34 -4.57 -6.74 -2.49
C GLU A 34 -4.91 -5.74 -1.37
N ILE A 35 -3.93 -4.92 -0.94
CA ILE A 35 -4.17 -3.88 0.07
C ILE A 35 -5.21 -2.87 -0.42
N ARG A 36 -5.16 -2.50 -1.71
CA ARG A 36 -6.11 -1.55 -2.30
C ARG A 36 -7.52 -2.12 -2.32
N GLU A 37 -7.68 -3.36 -2.75
CA GLU A 37 -8.98 -4.04 -2.80
C GLU A 37 -9.56 -4.15 -1.40
N LEU A 38 -8.80 -4.65 -0.43
CA LEU A 38 -9.25 -4.77 0.95
C LEU A 38 -9.62 -3.41 1.59
N SER A 39 -8.82 -2.37 1.31
CA SER A 39 -9.11 -1.02 1.81
C SER A 39 -10.35 -0.42 1.17
N GLN A 40 -10.63 -0.76 -0.10
CA GLN A 40 -11.83 -0.31 -0.81
C GLN A 40 -13.07 -0.98 -0.24
N ASP A 41 -13.04 -2.30 -0.03
CA ASP A 41 -14.14 -3.05 0.59
C ASP A 41 -14.46 -2.49 1.98
N ALA A 42 -13.44 -2.25 2.80
CA ALA A 42 -13.62 -1.63 4.12
C ALA A 42 -14.26 -0.22 4.04
N LEU A 43 -13.93 0.55 3.00
CA LEU A 43 -14.53 1.87 2.74
C LEU A 43 -16.01 1.78 2.38
N GLU A 44 -16.34 0.85 1.50
CA GLU A 44 -17.72 0.61 1.08
C GLU A 44 -18.59 0.16 2.25
N ASP A 45 -18.07 -0.75 3.09
CA ASP A 45 -18.76 -1.20 4.31
C ASP A 45 -18.97 -0.05 5.31
N ALA A 46 -17.94 0.76 5.57
CA ALA A 46 -18.05 1.89 6.48
C ALA A 46 -19.10 2.91 6.01
N VAL A 47 -19.08 3.25 4.72
CA VAL A 47 -20.05 4.18 4.13
C VAL A 47 -21.47 3.59 4.17
N LEU A 48 -21.63 2.31 3.84
CA LEU A 48 -22.91 1.61 3.87
C LEU A 48 -23.51 1.59 5.30
N MET A 49 -22.66 1.52 6.32
CA MET A 49 -23.06 1.56 7.73
C MET A 49 -23.25 2.99 8.27
N GLY A 50 -23.10 4.02 7.45
CA GLY A 50 -23.29 5.43 7.82
C GLY A 50 -22.05 6.10 8.46
N GLY A 51 -20.87 5.52 8.30
CA GLY A 51 -19.60 6.12 8.69
C GLY A 51 -19.16 7.23 7.74
N ASP A 52 -18.28 8.12 8.23
CA ASP A 52 -17.68 9.18 7.41
C ASP A 52 -16.51 8.65 6.57
N GLU A 53 -16.53 8.94 5.26
CA GLU A 53 -15.50 8.50 4.33
C GLU A 53 -14.11 9.05 4.70
N ASN A 54 -14.03 10.32 5.09
CA ASN A 54 -12.76 10.97 5.39
C ASN A 54 -12.14 10.39 6.66
N GLN A 55 -12.96 10.14 7.68
CA GLN A 55 -12.54 9.47 8.90
C GLN A 55 -11.91 8.10 8.60
N LEU A 56 -12.52 7.29 7.73
CA LEU A 56 -11.94 6.00 7.41
C LEU A 56 -10.61 6.13 6.65
N ARG A 57 -10.48 7.10 5.75
CA ARG A 57 -9.21 7.40 5.07
C ARG A 57 -8.12 7.78 6.06
N GLU A 58 -8.45 8.56 7.09
CA GLU A 58 -7.52 8.91 8.17
C GLU A 58 -7.12 7.68 8.99
N VAL A 59 -8.07 6.80 9.31
CA VAL A 59 -7.79 5.53 10.01
C VAL A 59 -6.86 4.63 9.19
N LEU A 60 -7.13 4.44 7.89
CA LEU A 60 -6.28 3.67 6.99
C LEU A 60 -4.87 4.26 6.92
N ARG A 61 -4.75 5.59 6.91
CA ARG A 61 -3.46 6.28 6.95
C ARG A 61 -2.71 5.99 8.25
N ALA A 62 -3.39 6.09 9.39
CA ALA A 62 -2.81 5.80 10.70
C ALA A 62 -2.31 4.35 10.80
N ILE A 63 -3.09 3.38 10.28
CA ILE A 63 -2.67 1.97 10.22
C ILE A 63 -1.35 1.81 9.46
N VAL A 64 -1.19 2.50 8.32
CA VAL A 64 0.06 2.44 7.53
C VAL A 64 1.22 3.12 8.26
N ASP A 65 0.97 4.26 8.92
CA ASP A 65 1.99 4.99 9.67
C ASP A 65 2.48 4.19 10.91
N ASP A 66 1.62 3.35 11.51
CA ASP A 66 1.94 2.52 12.69
C ASP A 66 2.62 1.17 12.34
N LEU A 67 2.84 0.87 11.06
CA LEU A 67 3.49 -0.39 10.65
C LEU A 67 4.92 -0.48 11.20
N VAL A 68 5.22 -1.58 11.89
CA VAL A 68 6.54 -1.83 12.47
C VAL A 68 7.41 -2.63 11.50
N ASN A 69 8.62 -2.15 11.20
CA ASN A 69 9.62 -2.93 10.49
C ASN A 69 10.41 -3.83 11.46
N PRO A 70 10.20 -5.15 11.48
CA PRO A 70 10.89 -6.05 12.41
C PRO A 70 12.39 -6.22 12.11
N TYR A 71 12.85 -5.78 10.93
CA TYR A 71 14.23 -5.88 10.50
C TYR A 71 15.06 -4.63 10.78
N ALA A 72 14.44 -3.51 11.20
CA ALA A 72 15.15 -2.26 11.50
C ALA A 72 16.13 -2.39 12.70
N SER A 73 15.88 -3.34 13.59
CA SER A 73 16.62 -3.49 14.86
C SER A 73 17.79 -4.48 14.80
N LYS A 74 17.97 -5.23 13.71
CA LYS A 74 19.09 -6.16 13.58
C LYS A 74 20.32 -5.41 13.05
N LYS A 75 21.04 -4.74 13.95
CA LYS A 75 22.48 -4.51 13.73
C LYS A 75 23.14 -5.89 13.70
N HIS A 76 23.61 -6.30 12.53
CA HIS A 76 24.60 -7.37 12.41
C HIS A 76 25.91 -6.93 13.07
#